data_AF-A0A8J4CV56-F1
#
_entry.id   AF-A0A8J4CV56-F1
#
_cell.length_a   1.000
_cell.length_b   1.000
_cell.length_c   1.000
_cell.angle_alpha   90.00
_cell.angle_beta   90.00
_cell.angle_gamma   90.00
#
_symmetry.space_group_name_H-M   'P 1'
#
loop_
_entity.id
_entity.type
_entity.pdbx_description
1 polymer ?
#
loop_
_entity_poly.entity_id
_entity_poly.type
_entity_poly.pdbx_seq_one_letter_code
_entity_poly.pdbx_strand_id
1 'polypeptide(L)'
;MDNQQQPMPGLPPPGPDDSLVECALKVLNCPDPWRKADYTYATARMWREGMIKCVRPTPWQHLQAPDRPARSDEKAPRRGKGGTLASRQALLHSAVHIENWAVDLSWDVVARFGLRPEEYDMPREFFDDFVKVAEDECRHFTALAKRLEVRLPGVNSTLDLSLGQPERD
;
A
#
# COMPACT_ATOMS: atom_id res chain seq x y z
N MET A 1 10.10 18.31 -19.33
CA MET A 1 8.73 17.81 -19.58
C MET A 1 8.46 16.79 -18.50
N ASP A 2 7.84 17.25 -17.40
CA ASP A 2 7.51 16.37 -16.27
C ASP A 2 6.41 15.43 -16.72
N ASN A 3 6.77 14.15 -16.92
CA ASN A 3 5.80 13.07 -17.09
C ASN A 3 5.15 12.82 -15.72
N GLN A 4 4.24 13.71 -15.32
CA GLN A 4 3.37 13.46 -14.19
C GLN A 4 2.40 12.35 -14.61
N GLN A 5 2.81 11.10 -14.36
CA GLN A 5 1.95 9.94 -14.43
C GLN A 5 0.81 10.19 -13.43
N GLN A 6 -0.29 10.79 -13.90
CA GLN A 6 -1.48 10.97 -13.09
C GLN A 6 -1.96 9.58 -12.67
N PRO A 7 -2.23 9.33 -11.37
CA PRO A 7 -2.72 8.04 -10.93
C PRO A 7 -4.02 7.75 -11.68
N MET A 8 -4.03 6.67 -12.45
CA MET A 8 -5.21 6.20 -13.17
C MET A 8 -6.36 6.01 -12.16
N PRO A 9 -7.60 6.43 -12.48
CA PRO A 9 -8.73 6.32 -11.56
C PRO A 9 -8.90 4.86 -11.15
N GLY A 10 -8.99 4.65 -9.82
CA GLY A 10 -9.11 3.39 -9.09
C GLY A 10 -9.22 2.13 -9.95
N LEU A 11 -8.06 1.56 -10.30
CA LEU A 11 -8.01 0.25 -10.93
C LEU A 11 -8.88 -0.73 -10.13
N PRO A 12 -9.69 -1.57 -10.81
CA PRO A 12 -10.53 -2.54 -10.14
C PRO A 12 -9.65 -3.48 -9.30
N PRO A 13 -10.21 -4.10 -8.25
CA PRO A 13 -9.47 -5.05 -7.45
C PRO A 13 -8.87 -6.16 -8.32
N PRO A 14 -7.80 -6.83 -7.84
CA PRO A 14 -7.28 -8.03 -8.45
C PRO A 14 -8.39 -9.06 -8.69
N GLY A 15 -8.45 -9.59 -9.90
CA GLY A 15 -9.41 -10.59 -10.36
C GLY A 15 -8.70 -11.85 -10.87
N PRO A 16 -9.46 -12.94 -11.09
CA PRO A 16 -8.90 -14.24 -11.48
C PRO A 16 -8.29 -14.26 -12.89
N ASP A 17 -8.70 -13.33 -13.75
CA ASP A 17 -8.19 -13.21 -15.13
C ASP A 17 -6.91 -12.36 -15.21
N ASP A 18 -6.51 -11.70 -14.12
CA ASP A 18 -5.25 -10.95 -14.08
C ASP A 18 -4.05 -11.90 -14.01
N SER A 19 -2.98 -11.50 -14.68
CA SER A 19 -1.63 -11.99 -14.38
C SER A 19 -1.12 -11.43 -13.05
N LEU A 20 -0.08 -12.07 -12.49
CA LEU A 20 0.54 -11.60 -11.24
C LEU A 20 1.07 -10.16 -11.36
N VAL A 21 1.63 -9.79 -12.51
CA VAL A 21 2.09 -8.43 -12.79
C VAL A 21 0.93 -7.44 -12.82
N GLU A 22 -0.20 -7.76 -13.45
CA GLU A 22 -1.37 -6.87 -13.44
C GLU A 22 -1.89 -6.66 -12.01
N CYS A 23 -1.93 -7.72 -11.19
CA CYS A 23 -2.23 -7.58 -9.77
C CYS A 23 -1.22 -6.65 -9.06
N ALA A 24 0.08 -6.83 -9.29
CA ALA A 24 1.13 -5.98 -8.72
C ALA A 24 0.93 -4.50 -9.11
N LEU A 25 0.61 -4.22 -10.37
CA LEU A 25 0.34 -2.86 -10.86
C LEU A 25 -0.91 -2.26 -10.19
N LYS A 26 -1.96 -3.06 -9.96
CA LYS A 26 -3.15 -2.61 -9.21
C LYS A 26 -2.79 -2.23 -7.78
N VAL A 27 -1.93 -2.99 -7.12
CA VAL A 27 -1.44 -2.68 -5.76
C VAL A 27 -0.58 -1.41 -5.76
N LEU A 28 0.38 -1.30 -6.68
CA LEU A 28 1.29 -0.15 -6.77
C LEU A 28 0.58 1.15 -7.14
N ASN A 29 -0.53 1.09 -7.86
CA ASN A 29 -1.35 2.26 -8.20
C ASN A 29 -2.46 2.56 -7.17
N CYS A 30 -2.55 1.79 -6.08
CA CYS A 30 -3.53 2.02 -5.02
C CYS A 30 -2.94 2.96 -3.94
N PRO A 31 -3.43 4.20 -3.79
CA PRO A 31 -2.90 5.13 -2.80
C PRO A 31 -3.35 4.82 -1.36
N ASP A 32 -4.52 4.20 -1.20
CA ASP A 32 -5.08 3.85 0.10
C ASP A 32 -4.38 2.61 0.66
N PRO A 33 -3.71 2.70 1.83
CA PRO A 33 -2.94 1.59 2.38
C PRO A 33 -3.82 0.42 2.86
N TRP A 34 -5.09 0.65 3.20
CA TRP A 34 -6.03 -0.41 3.57
C TRP A 34 -6.46 -1.21 2.34
N ARG A 35 -6.87 -0.51 1.27
CA ARG A 35 -7.18 -1.17 -0.02
C ARG A 35 -5.97 -1.89 -0.60
N LYS A 36 -4.77 -1.33 -0.42
CA LYS A 36 -3.50 -1.97 -0.81
C LYS A 36 -3.33 -3.32 -0.10
N ALA A 37 -3.64 -3.37 1.21
CA ALA A 37 -3.63 -4.61 1.96
C ALA A 37 -4.69 -5.61 1.46
N ASP A 38 -5.92 -5.16 1.21
CA ASP A 38 -6.99 -6.01 0.66
C ASP A 38 -6.59 -6.62 -0.70
N TYR A 39 -6.02 -5.81 -1.60
CA TYR A 39 -5.54 -6.25 -2.90
C TYR A 39 -4.39 -7.27 -2.76
N THR A 40 -3.49 -7.02 -1.82
CA THR A 40 -2.38 -7.93 -1.51
C THR A 40 -2.89 -9.28 -1.02
N TYR A 41 -3.81 -9.31 -0.04
CA TYR A 41 -4.39 -10.56 0.45
C TYR A 41 -5.17 -11.32 -0.63
N ALA A 42 -5.96 -10.61 -1.43
CA ALA A 42 -6.70 -11.22 -2.53
C ALA A 42 -5.74 -11.87 -3.55
N THR A 43 -4.70 -11.14 -3.94
CA THR A 43 -3.68 -11.62 -4.89
C THR A 43 -2.91 -12.80 -4.31
N ALA A 44 -2.43 -12.71 -3.07
CA ALA A 44 -1.67 -13.78 -2.42
C ALA A 44 -2.49 -15.07 -2.30
N ARG A 45 -3.78 -14.96 -1.96
CA ARG A 45 -4.70 -16.10 -1.96
C ARG A 45 -4.84 -16.71 -3.36
N MET A 46 -5.20 -15.90 -4.36
CA MET A 46 -5.40 -16.37 -5.74
C MET A 46 -4.12 -16.99 -6.33
N TRP A 47 -2.95 -16.43 -6.02
CA TRP A 47 -1.66 -16.94 -6.47
C TRP A 47 -1.33 -18.30 -5.84
N ARG A 48 -1.50 -18.42 -4.52
CA ARG A 48 -1.29 -19.68 -3.78
C ARG A 48 -2.27 -20.78 -4.17
N GLU A 49 -3.52 -20.43 -4.45
CA GLU A 49 -4.55 -21.36 -4.92
C GLU A 49 -4.41 -21.69 -6.42
N GLY A 50 -3.44 -21.08 -7.11
CA GLY A 50 -3.19 -21.31 -8.53
C GLY A 50 -4.30 -20.77 -9.44
N MET A 51 -5.10 -19.81 -8.98
CA MET A 51 -6.09 -19.11 -9.80
C MET A 51 -5.41 -18.19 -10.81
N ILE A 52 -4.40 -17.43 -10.38
CA ILE A 52 -3.54 -16.66 -11.28
C ILE A 52 -2.64 -17.64 -12.04
N LYS A 53 -2.84 -17.74 -13.36
CA LYS A 53 -2.21 -18.77 -14.20
C LYS A 53 -0.84 -18.40 -14.73
N CYS A 54 -0.52 -17.12 -14.77
CA CYS A 54 0.74 -16.63 -15.33
C CYS A 54 1.28 -15.44 -14.53
N VAL A 55 2.60 -15.29 -14.57
CA VAL A 55 3.27 -14.12 -13.98
C VAL A 55 2.98 -12.87 -14.81
N ARG A 56 3.05 -13.00 -16.14
CA ARG A 56 2.83 -11.91 -17.10
C ARG A 56 1.78 -12.29 -18.12
N PRO A 57 1.01 -11.34 -18.65
CA PRO A 57 0.07 -11.61 -19.73
C PRO A 57 0.80 -11.67 -21.08
N THR A 58 0.08 -12.00 -22.14
CA THR A 58 0.58 -11.89 -23.52
C THR A 58 -0.52 -11.28 -24.37
N PRO A 59 -0.31 -10.10 -25.00
CA PRO A 59 0.90 -9.25 -24.99
C PRO A 59 1.09 -8.46 -23.67
N TRP A 60 2.33 -8.14 -23.30
CA TRP A 60 2.66 -7.43 -22.05
C TRP A 60 3.31 -6.05 -22.25
N GLN A 61 3.70 -5.70 -23.48
CA GLN A 61 4.51 -4.51 -23.80
C GLN A 61 3.83 -3.16 -23.47
N HIS A 62 2.52 -3.17 -23.24
CA HIS A 62 1.76 -1.99 -22.85
C HIS A 62 1.77 -1.74 -21.34
N LEU A 63 2.25 -2.72 -20.54
CA LEU A 63 2.33 -2.63 -19.10
C LEU A 63 3.66 -1.99 -18.67
N GLN A 64 3.59 -1.09 -17.70
CA GLN A 64 4.76 -0.44 -17.14
C GLN A 64 4.59 -0.30 -15.62
N ALA A 65 5.62 -0.72 -14.87
CA ALA A 65 5.69 -0.44 -13.45
C ALA A 65 5.81 1.08 -13.24
N PRO A 66 5.03 1.68 -12.33
CA PRO A 66 5.13 3.11 -12.07
C PRO A 66 6.53 3.47 -11.53
N ASP A 67 7.01 4.67 -11.82
CA ASP A 67 8.29 5.14 -11.29
C ASP A 67 8.29 5.22 -9.75
N ARG A 68 7.11 5.48 -9.18
CA ARG A 68 6.86 5.48 -7.74
C ARG A 68 5.49 4.89 -7.44
N PRO A 69 5.36 4.05 -6.39
CA PRO A 69 4.06 3.60 -5.91
C PRO A 69 3.17 4.78 -5.50
N ALA A 70 1.87 4.68 -5.77
CA ALA A 70 0.86 5.60 -5.28
C ALA A 70 0.74 5.50 -3.76
N ARG A 71 0.64 6.67 -3.10
CA ARG A 71 0.56 6.80 -1.64
C ARG A 71 -0.38 7.94 -1.26
N SER A 72 -1.05 7.81 -0.12
CA SER A 72 -1.74 8.94 0.52
C SER A 72 -0.72 9.92 1.11
N ASP A 73 -1.04 11.21 1.13
CA ASP A 73 -0.17 12.30 1.62
C ASP A 73 -0.04 12.34 3.17
N GLU A 74 -0.25 11.23 3.86
CA GLU A 74 -0.27 11.18 5.33
C GLU A 74 1.13 11.28 5.92
N LYS A 75 1.47 12.48 6.43
CA LYS A 75 2.77 12.74 7.06
C LYS A 75 2.86 12.08 8.44
N ALA A 76 3.96 11.35 8.66
CA ALA A 76 4.28 10.83 9.99
C ALA A 76 4.49 11.98 11.00
N PRO A 77 3.91 11.91 12.20
CA PRO A 77 4.19 12.87 13.26
C PRO A 77 5.66 12.79 13.69
N ARG A 78 6.28 13.94 13.96
CA ARG A 78 7.70 14.02 14.36
C ARG A 78 7.94 13.29 15.69
N ARG A 79 9.03 12.51 15.75
CA ARG A 79 9.46 11.79 16.98
C ARG A 79 9.83 12.80 18.07
N GLY A 80 9.16 12.72 19.22
CA GLY A 80 9.52 13.46 20.44
C GLY A 80 10.45 12.66 21.36
N LYS A 81 10.83 13.25 22.52
CA LYS A 81 11.62 12.54 23.55
C LYS A 81 10.86 11.31 24.08
N GLY A 82 11.55 10.18 24.18
CA GLY A 82 10.97 8.87 24.51
C GLY A 82 10.30 8.79 25.89
N GLY A 83 9.38 7.82 26.06
CA GLY A 83 8.72 7.50 27.33
C GLY A 83 7.28 8.04 27.48
N THR A 84 6.90 9.03 26.66
CA THR A 84 5.53 9.59 26.64
C THR A 84 4.58 8.79 25.74
N LEU A 85 3.27 8.93 25.96
CA LEU A 85 2.24 8.38 25.06
C LEU A 85 2.46 8.84 23.60
N ALA A 86 2.73 10.13 23.41
CA ALA A 86 3.01 10.72 22.09
C ALA A 86 4.24 10.10 21.42
N SER A 87 5.33 9.86 22.16
CA SER A 87 6.52 9.20 21.60
C SER A 87 6.24 7.76 21.14
N ARG A 88 5.42 7.02 21.89
CA ARG A 88 4.99 5.66 21.52
C ARG A 88 4.07 5.67 20.29
N GLN A 89 3.18 6.65 20.17
CA GLN A 89 2.32 6.83 19.00
C GLN A 89 3.14 7.18 17.75
N ALA A 90 4.12 8.09 17.85
CA ALA A 90 5.01 8.43 16.75
C ALA A 90 5.86 7.23 16.28
N LEU A 91 6.28 6.35 17.21
CA LEU A 91 6.95 5.10 16.87
C LEU A 91 6.02 4.13 16.12
N LEU A 92 4.80 3.91 16.60
CA LEU A 92 3.81 3.07 15.91
C LEU A 92 3.51 3.61 14.51
N HIS A 93 3.30 4.92 14.37
CA HIS A 93 3.05 5.56 13.09
C HIS A 93 4.24 5.42 12.12
N SER A 94 5.46 5.49 12.62
CA SER A 94 6.66 5.24 11.80
C SER A 94 6.69 3.79 11.32
N ALA A 95 6.37 2.83 12.21
CA ALA A 95 6.36 1.41 11.87
C ALA A 95 5.30 1.11 10.80
N VAL A 96 4.07 1.62 10.96
CA VAL A 96 3.00 1.51 9.95
C VAL A 96 3.47 1.94 8.55
N HIS A 97 4.20 3.05 8.46
CA HIS A 97 4.76 3.53 7.19
C HIS A 97 5.86 2.62 6.63
N ILE A 98 6.73 2.10 7.49
CA ILE A 98 7.79 1.17 7.09
C ILE A 98 7.17 -0.11 6.50
N GLU A 99 6.15 -0.67 7.18
CA GLU A 99 5.46 -1.86 6.66
C GLU A 99 4.79 -1.58 5.31
N ASN A 100 4.11 -0.44 5.17
CA ASN A 100 3.47 -0.09 3.89
C ASN A 100 4.51 0.13 2.77
N TRP A 101 5.69 0.65 3.08
CA TRP A 101 6.80 0.74 2.12
C TRP A 101 7.35 -0.63 1.72
N ALA A 102 7.38 -1.59 2.65
CA ALA A 102 7.84 -2.94 2.37
C ALA A 102 6.85 -3.70 1.46
N VAL A 103 5.54 -3.48 1.64
CA VAL A 103 4.50 -3.95 0.70
C VAL A 103 4.76 -3.40 -0.70
N ASP A 104 4.95 -2.08 -0.83
CA ASP A 104 5.25 -1.44 -2.12
C ASP A 104 6.49 -2.03 -2.78
N LEU A 105 7.58 -2.18 -2.03
CA LEU A 105 8.83 -2.71 -2.55
C LEU A 105 8.68 -4.16 -3.05
N SER A 106 7.93 -4.98 -2.32
CA SER A 106 7.68 -6.38 -2.69
C SER A 106 6.95 -6.47 -4.02
N TRP A 107 5.90 -5.67 -4.21
CA TRP A 107 5.16 -5.63 -5.47
C TRP A 107 5.92 -4.96 -6.62
N ASP A 108 6.78 -3.98 -6.34
CA ASP A 108 7.65 -3.35 -7.34
C ASP A 108 8.65 -4.37 -7.91
N VAL A 109 9.22 -5.24 -7.06
CA VAL A 109 10.07 -6.35 -7.51
C VAL A 109 9.28 -7.30 -8.40
N VAL A 110 8.09 -7.75 -7.99
CA VAL A 110 7.24 -8.62 -8.80
C VAL A 110 6.95 -8.00 -10.18
N ALA A 111 6.57 -6.71 -10.21
CA ALA A 111 6.27 -6.01 -11.45
C ALA A 111 7.51 -5.89 -12.37
N ARG A 112 8.65 -5.42 -11.84
CA ARG A 112 9.85 -5.15 -12.65
C ARG A 112 10.55 -6.40 -13.16
N PHE A 113 10.56 -7.48 -12.40
CA PHE A 113 11.14 -8.75 -12.85
C PHE A 113 10.14 -9.53 -13.73
N GLY A 114 8.84 -9.44 -13.45
CA GLY A 114 7.81 -10.06 -14.30
C GLY A 114 7.71 -9.44 -15.70
N LEU A 115 8.03 -8.15 -15.84
CA LEU A 115 8.01 -7.39 -17.11
C LEU A 115 9.33 -7.43 -17.89
N ARG A 116 10.33 -8.21 -17.47
CA ARG A 116 11.63 -8.31 -18.17
C ARG A 116 12.06 -9.77 -18.37
N PRO A 117 11.23 -10.62 -18.99
CA PRO A 117 11.52 -12.03 -19.11
C PRO A 117 12.70 -12.36 -20.03
N GLU A 118 13.00 -11.50 -21.00
CA GLU A 118 14.17 -11.67 -21.87
C GLU A 118 15.49 -11.36 -21.13
N GLU A 119 15.44 -10.55 -20.07
CA GLU A 119 16.59 -10.18 -19.25
C GLU A 119 16.71 -11.08 -18.02
N TYR A 120 15.58 -11.46 -17.42
CA TYR A 120 15.49 -12.28 -16.22
C TYR A 120 14.45 -13.39 -16.40
N ASP A 121 14.90 -14.62 -16.62
CA ASP A 121 14.02 -15.80 -16.61
C ASP A 121 13.84 -16.31 -15.18
N MET A 122 13.07 -15.55 -14.39
CA MET A 122 12.89 -15.85 -12.96
C MET A 122 11.91 -17.02 -12.76
N PRO A 123 12.28 -18.00 -11.91
CA PRO A 123 11.41 -19.14 -11.62
C PRO A 123 10.19 -18.71 -10.79
N ARG A 124 9.16 -19.56 -10.72
CA ARG A 124 7.92 -19.27 -9.98
C ARG A 124 8.20 -18.98 -8.49
N GLU A 125 9.15 -19.71 -7.92
CA GLU A 125 9.56 -19.64 -6.52
C GLU A 125 10.06 -18.25 -6.13
N PHE A 126 10.71 -17.55 -7.06
CA PHE A 126 11.10 -16.15 -6.85
C PHE A 126 9.87 -15.28 -6.58
N PHE A 127 8.82 -15.45 -7.38
CA PHE A 127 7.57 -14.70 -7.19
C PHE A 127 6.80 -15.17 -5.95
N ASP A 128 6.83 -16.46 -5.63
CA ASP A 128 6.25 -17.00 -4.40
C ASP A 128 6.82 -16.30 -3.16
N ASP A 129 8.14 -16.13 -3.10
CA ASP A 129 8.81 -15.47 -1.98
C ASP A 129 8.36 -14.02 -1.83
N PHE A 130 8.32 -13.23 -2.91
CA PHE A 130 7.91 -11.83 -2.83
C PHE A 130 6.41 -11.64 -2.55
N VAL A 131 5.54 -12.52 -3.07
CA VAL A 131 4.11 -12.52 -2.73
C VAL A 131 3.92 -12.81 -1.25
N LYS A 132 4.68 -13.76 -0.71
CA LYS A 132 4.65 -14.09 0.73
C LYS A 132 5.14 -12.93 1.60
N VAL A 133 6.26 -12.29 1.23
CA VAL A 133 6.76 -11.11 1.94
C VAL A 133 5.70 -10.02 1.92
N ALA A 134 5.08 -9.72 0.77
CA ALA A 134 4.02 -8.72 0.70
C ALA A 134 2.83 -9.05 1.63
N GLU A 135 2.39 -10.30 1.69
CA GLU A 135 1.33 -10.76 2.61
C GLU A 135 1.71 -10.58 4.08
N ASP A 136 2.96 -10.89 4.44
CA ASP A 136 3.49 -10.72 5.80
C ASP A 136 3.55 -9.25 6.23
N GLU A 137 4.04 -8.35 5.37
CA GLU A 137 4.12 -6.92 5.68
C GLU A 137 2.73 -6.27 5.71
N CYS A 138 1.77 -6.74 4.91
CA CYS A 138 0.37 -6.33 5.05
C CYS A 138 -0.21 -6.74 6.41
N ARG A 139 0.13 -7.93 6.93
CA ARG A 139 -0.29 -8.39 8.25
C ARG A 139 0.30 -7.51 9.36
N HIS A 140 1.59 -7.16 9.26
CA HIS A 140 2.23 -6.23 10.18
C HIS A 140 1.58 -4.84 10.12
N PHE A 141 1.39 -4.27 8.92
CA PHE A 141 0.71 -3.00 8.70
C PHE A 141 -0.68 -3.00 9.36
N THR A 142 -1.53 -3.98 9.03
CA THR A 142 -2.90 -4.04 9.56
C THR A 142 -2.93 -4.15 11.08
N ALA A 143 -2.05 -4.95 11.69
CA ALA A 143 -1.98 -5.09 13.13
C ALA A 143 -1.55 -3.78 13.82
N LEU A 144 -0.54 -3.09 13.27
CA LEU A 144 -0.05 -1.82 13.80
C LEU A 144 -1.05 -0.68 13.60
N ALA A 145 -1.68 -0.59 12.43
CA ALA A 145 -2.68 0.43 12.10
C ALA A 145 -3.91 0.33 13.01
N LYS A 146 -4.47 -0.87 13.20
CA LYS A 146 -5.57 -1.11 14.16
C LYS A 146 -5.21 -0.69 15.59
N ARG A 147 -3.98 -0.98 16.02
CA ARG A 147 -3.51 -0.57 17.34
C ARG A 147 -3.38 0.95 17.48
N LEU A 148 -3.03 1.64 16.39
CA LEU A 148 -2.98 3.10 16.36
C LEU A 148 -4.39 3.70 16.46
N GLU A 149 -5.36 3.18 15.71
CA GLU A 149 -6.77 3.61 15.76
C GLU A 149 -7.40 3.43 17.14
N VAL A 150 -7.24 2.25 17.76
CA VAL A 150 -7.77 1.97 19.11
C VAL A 150 -7.19 2.90 20.18
N ARG A 151 -6.01 3.47 19.95
CA ARG A 151 -5.35 4.43 20.85
C ARG A 151 -5.80 5.89 20.59
N LEU A 152 -6.55 6.15 19.52
CA LEU A 152 -7.05 7.48 19.14
C LEU A 152 -8.60 7.64 19.22
N PRO A 153 -9.31 7.18 20.26
CA PRO A 153 -10.71 7.55 20.41
C PRO A 153 -10.79 9.05 20.77
N GLY A 154 -11.27 9.91 19.86
CA GLY A 154 -11.68 11.27 20.21
C GLY A 154 -11.32 12.44 19.29
N VAL A 155 -10.77 12.25 18.08
CA VAL A 155 -10.70 13.36 17.10
C VAL A 155 -11.84 13.23 16.09
N ASN A 156 -13.07 13.35 16.59
CA ASN A 156 -14.22 13.68 15.75
C ASN A 156 -14.45 15.19 15.83
N SER A 157 -14.43 15.79 14.65
CA SER A 157 -14.83 17.16 14.31
C SER A 157 -15.96 17.71 15.20
N THR A 158 -15.66 18.76 15.97
CA THR A 158 -16.65 19.76 16.36
C THR A 158 -16.00 21.12 16.21
N LEU A 159 -16.05 21.63 14.98
CA LEU A 159 -16.05 23.07 14.76
C LEU A 159 -17.39 23.58 15.31
N ASP A 160 -17.40 23.97 16.57
CA ASP A 160 -18.35 24.95 17.10
C ASP A 160 -17.55 26.11 17.69
N LEU A 161 -17.08 26.97 16.80
CA LEU A 161 -16.68 28.34 17.13
C LEU A 161 -17.88 29.24 16.89
N SER A 162 -18.89 29.13 17.74
CA SER A 162 -19.95 30.13 17.92
C SER A 162 -20.08 30.49 19.40
N LEU A 163 -19.04 31.12 19.95
CA LEU A 163 -19.22 31.95 21.13
C LEU A 163 -19.59 33.35 20.65
N GLY A 164 -20.89 33.61 20.69
CA GLY A 164 -21.46 34.93 20.51
C GLY A 164 -21.06 35.90 21.61
N GLN A 165 -20.66 37.10 21.17
CA GLN A 165 -20.80 38.44 21.75
C GLN A 165 -20.18 38.71 23.15
N PRO A 166 -19.69 39.94 23.34
CA PRO A 166 -20.54 40.84 24.13
C PRO A 166 -20.82 42.17 23.42
N GLU A 167 -22.08 42.59 23.52
CA GLU A 167 -22.53 43.97 23.28
C GLU A 167 -21.68 44.94 24.09
N ARG A 168 -21.31 46.05 23.44
CA ARG A 168 -20.87 47.27 24.12
C ARG A 168 -21.93 48.32 23.85
N ASP A 169 -22.55 48.80 24.92
CA ASP A 169 -22.94 50.20 25.10
C ASP A 169 -22.25 50.70 26.37
#